data_AF-A0A669C087-F1
#
_entry.id   AF-A0A669C087-F1
#
_cell.length_a   1.000
_cell.length_b   1.000
_cell.length_c   1.000
_cell.angle_alpha   90.00
_cell.angle_beta   90.00
_cell.angle_gamma   90.00
#
_symmetry.space_group_name_H-M   'P 1'
#
loop_
_entity.id
_entity.type
_entity.pdbx_description
1 polymer ?
#
loop_
_entity_poly.entity_id
_entity_poly.type
_entity_poly.pdbx_seq_one_letter_code
_entity_poly.pdbx_strand_id
1 'polypeptide(L)'
;MTDSCLNSCRLINQPLISKAKNKETMRILFTCLLLMLLFATGFSKPANLKPKPIDKRQNETPYEKFKRQHVDAKMTAKKCEAEIKNKQIYNVDNSCKDTNTFILSDYEKVKAICNGHGSPHKNTCLTESKAKFSIVKCELKNNGGRKPNCQYKGKLLTNRIVVVQCGGLPVHFEKDIVTFESNNAAIGKIPMDDTSVPTNIHV
;
A
#
# COMPACT_ATOMS: atom_id res chain seq x y z
N MET A 1 23.75 -0.49 9.85
CA MET A 1 22.37 -0.05 9.53
C MET A 1 21.79 0.46 10.83
N THR A 2 21.56 1.77 10.93
CA THR A 2 21.33 2.45 12.20
C THR A 2 19.92 2.19 12.77
N ASP A 3 19.86 1.81 14.05
CA ASP A 3 18.69 1.47 14.88
C ASP A 3 17.55 2.51 14.95
N SER A 4 17.67 3.63 14.24
CA SER A 4 16.68 4.72 14.26
C SER A 4 15.34 4.30 13.65
N CYS A 5 15.33 3.45 12.62
CA CYS A 5 14.09 3.00 11.98
C CYS A 5 13.26 2.03 12.85
N LEU A 6 13.91 1.12 13.58
CA LEU A 6 13.21 0.15 14.44
C LEU A 6 12.61 0.84 15.68
N ASN A 7 13.30 1.87 16.18
CA ASN A 7 12.90 2.60 17.39
C ASN A 7 11.71 3.56 17.17
N SER A 8 11.59 4.19 15.98
CA SER A 8 10.40 5.00 15.68
C SER A 8 9.11 4.18 15.52
N CYS A 9 9.20 2.89 15.22
CA CYS A 9 8.03 1.99 15.21
C CYS A 9 7.67 1.44 16.60
N ARG A 10 8.57 1.45 17.58
CA ARG A 10 8.34 0.82 18.91
C ARG A 10 7.62 1.72 19.93
N LEU A 11 7.62 3.04 19.76
CA LEU A 11 7.16 3.98 20.79
C LEU A 11 5.63 4.13 20.91
N ILE A 12 4.83 3.34 20.19
CA ILE A 12 3.36 3.44 20.23
C ILE A 12 2.68 2.25 20.94
N ASN A 13 3.43 1.23 21.37
CA ASN A 13 2.87 0.01 21.97
C ASN A 13 3.61 -0.44 23.24
N GLN A 14 3.67 0.39 24.28
CA GLN A 14 3.98 -0.08 25.63
C GLN A 14 2.73 0.04 26.53
N PRO A 15 2.19 -1.07 27.05
CA PRO A 15 1.16 -1.01 28.08
C PRO A 15 1.81 -0.62 29.42
N LEU A 16 1.22 0.37 30.09
CA LEU A 16 1.56 0.75 31.45
C LEU A 16 1.37 -0.45 32.39
N ILE A 17 2.45 -0.86 33.04
CA ILE A 17 2.45 -1.89 34.10
C ILE A 17 1.81 -1.27 35.35
N SER A 18 0.67 -1.80 35.80
CA SER A 18 0.18 -1.61 37.17
C SER A 18 0.31 -2.90 37.97
N LYS A 19 0.98 -2.79 39.12
CA LYS A 19 1.32 -3.84 40.08
C LYS A 19 0.09 -4.53 40.73
N ALA A 20 0.31 -5.80 41.07
CA ALA A 20 -0.20 -6.59 42.21
C ALA A 20 -1.71 -6.61 42.52
N LYS A 21 -2.32 -7.81 42.46
CA LYS A 21 -3.58 -8.11 43.16
C LYS A 21 -3.36 -9.22 44.19
N ASN A 22 -3.43 -8.85 45.47
CA ASN A 22 -3.43 -9.77 46.60
C ASN A 22 -4.88 -9.90 47.13
N LYS A 23 -5.40 -11.13 47.14
CA LYS A 23 -6.39 -11.69 48.07
C LYS A 23 -7.62 -10.86 48.48
N GLU A 24 -8.41 -10.33 47.54
CA GLU A 24 -9.81 -9.90 47.79
C GLU A 24 -10.79 -10.24 46.64
N THR A 25 -10.36 -10.99 45.63
CA THR A 25 -11.10 -11.16 44.37
C THR A 25 -12.24 -12.20 44.43
N MET A 26 -12.36 -12.97 45.52
CA MET A 26 -13.37 -14.02 45.66
C MET A 26 -14.74 -13.54 46.16
N ARG A 27 -14.86 -12.35 46.78
CA ARG A 27 -16.17 -11.82 47.23
C ARG A 27 -16.92 -11.03 46.15
N ILE A 28 -16.20 -10.45 45.19
CA ILE A 28 -16.78 -9.65 44.09
C ILE A 28 -17.36 -10.56 42.97
N LEU A 29 -16.83 -11.78 42.84
CA LEU A 29 -17.32 -12.77 41.86
C LEU A 29 -18.74 -13.25 42.20
N PHE A 30 -19.07 -13.40 43.48
CA PHE A 30 -20.40 -13.86 43.90
C PHE A 30 -21.48 -12.77 43.79
N THR A 31 -21.14 -11.49 43.96
CA THR A 31 -22.09 -10.39 43.79
C THR A 31 -22.38 -10.12 42.31
N CYS A 32 -21.40 -10.27 41.43
CA CYS A 32 -21.60 -10.16 39.98
C CYS A 32 -22.50 -11.27 39.44
N LEU A 33 -22.39 -12.50 39.96
CA LEU A 33 -23.22 -13.62 39.51
C LEU A 33 -24.72 -13.41 39.79
N LEU A 34 -25.06 -12.81 40.93
CA LEU A 34 -26.45 -12.50 41.31
C LEU A 34 -27.05 -11.37 40.47
N LEU A 35 -26.25 -10.38 40.07
CA LEU A 35 -26.67 -9.31 39.16
C LEU A 35 -26.95 -9.84 37.74
N MET A 36 -26.18 -10.82 37.26
CA MET A 36 -26.38 -11.42 35.94
C MET A 36 -27.67 -12.25 35.83
N LEU A 37 -28.18 -12.77 36.96
CA LEU A 37 -29.46 -13.50 36.98
C LEU A 37 -30.69 -12.58 36.88
N LEU A 38 -30.57 -11.30 37.25
CA LEU A 38 -31.67 -10.33 37.19
C LEU A 38 -31.90 -9.71 35.81
N PHE A 39 -30.96 -9.87 34.86
CA PHE A 39 -31.09 -9.34 33.50
C PHE A 39 -31.46 -10.40 32.44
N ALA A 40 -31.80 -11.63 32.86
CA ALA A 40 -32.18 -12.71 31.94
C ALA A 40 -33.57 -12.56 31.31
N THR A 41 -34.37 -11.54 31.68
CA THR A 41 -35.67 -11.26 31.06
C THR A 41 -35.70 -9.88 30.43
N GLY A 42 -35.16 -9.76 29.21
CA GLY A 42 -35.47 -8.61 28.35
C GLY A 42 -34.39 -8.17 27.38
N PHE A 43 -34.02 -9.01 26.41
CA PHE A 43 -33.41 -8.51 25.17
C PHE A 43 -34.29 -8.93 24.00
N SER A 44 -35.18 -8.03 23.60
CA SER A 44 -35.86 -8.10 22.31
C SER A 44 -34.80 -8.26 21.22
N LYS A 45 -34.98 -9.24 20.34
CA LYS A 45 -34.12 -9.52 19.18
C LYS A 45 -33.75 -8.20 18.49
N PRO A 46 -32.45 -7.89 18.27
CA PRO A 46 -32.11 -6.74 17.46
C PRO A 46 -32.65 -7.00 16.06
N ALA A 47 -33.54 -6.12 15.61
CA ALA A 47 -33.98 -6.08 14.23
C ALA A 47 -32.75 -6.04 13.32
N ASN A 48 -32.85 -6.73 12.18
CA ASN A 48 -31.85 -6.82 11.13
C ASN A 48 -31.51 -5.42 10.57
N LEU A 49 -30.72 -4.63 11.29
CA LEU A 49 -30.15 -3.38 10.80
C LEU A 49 -28.98 -3.76 9.89
N LYS A 50 -29.20 -3.74 8.57
CA LYS A 50 -28.09 -3.68 7.62
C LYS A 50 -27.30 -2.40 7.92
N PRO A 51 -26.01 -2.48 8.27
CA PRO A 51 -25.21 -1.29 8.54
C PRO A 51 -25.26 -0.36 7.33
N LYS A 52 -25.51 0.93 7.56
CA LYS A 52 -25.35 1.94 6.50
C LYS A 52 -23.90 1.87 5.99
N PRO A 53 -23.61 2.19 4.70
CA PRO A 53 -22.25 2.17 4.13
C PRO A 53 -21.19 3.03 4.85
N ILE A 54 -21.61 3.81 5.85
CA ILE A 54 -20.79 4.68 6.68
C ILE A 54 -19.98 3.89 7.71
N ASP A 55 -20.49 2.76 8.24
CA ASP A 55 -19.84 1.99 9.31
C ASP A 55 -18.57 1.25 8.87
N LYS A 56 -18.43 0.94 7.59
CA LYS A 56 -17.30 0.13 7.10
C LYS A 56 -15.95 0.87 7.14
N ARG A 57 -15.94 2.20 7.26
CA ARG A 57 -14.70 3.00 7.20
C ARG A 57 -14.03 3.28 8.54
N GLN A 58 -14.74 3.16 9.67
CA GLN A 58 -14.14 3.49 10.97
C GLN A 58 -13.16 2.42 11.48
N ASN A 59 -13.29 1.19 10.96
CA ASN A 59 -12.47 0.04 11.40
C ASN A 59 -11.51 -0.48 10.31
N GLU A 60 -11.28 0.29 9.23
CA GLU A 60 -10.34 -0.11 8.18
C GLU A 60 -8.89 0.06 8.64
N THR A 61 -8.13 -1.04 8.68
CA THR A 61 -6.70 -1.00 9.00
C THR A 61 -5.89 -0.30 7.90
N PRO A 62 -4.68 0.22 8.19
CA PRO A 62 -3.81 0.80 7.17
C PRO A 62 -3.51 -0.13 5.99
N TYR A 63 -3.35 -1.44 6.25
CA TYR A 63 -3.14 -2.44 5.20
C TYR A 63 -4.39 -2.67 4.33
N GLU A 64 -5.58 -2.74 4.94
CA GLU A 64 -6.83 -2.85 4.18
C GLU A 64 -7.08 -1.61 3.31
N LYS A 65 -6.80 -0.42 3.87
CA LYS A 65 -6.83 0.84 3.13
C LYS A 65 -5.85 0.82 1.96
N PHE A 66 -4.62 0.37 2.17
CA PHE A 66 -3.63 0.20 1.10
C PHE A 66 -4.15 -0.75 0.02
N LYS A 67 -4.64 -1.94 0.38
CA LYS A 67 -5.18 -2.91 -0.58
C LYS A 67 -6.32 -2.31 -1.41
N ARG A 68 -7.29 -1.70 -0.74
CA ARG A 68 -8.44 -1.06 -1.40
C ARG A 68 -8.01 0.04 -2.37
N GLN A 69 -7.02 0.84 -2.00
CA GLN A 69 -6.62 1.99 -2.80
C GLN A 69 -5.64 1.63 -3.93
N HIS A 70 -4.78 0.63 -3.72
CA HIS A 70 -3.58 0.45 -4.54
C HIS A 70 -3.41 -0.93 -5.17
N VAL A 71 -4.28 -1.92 -4.91
CA VAL A 71 -4.11 -3.27 -5.47
C VAL A 71 -5.38 -3.74 -6.17
N ASP A 72 -5.28 -3.95 -7.49
CA ASP A 72 -6.37 -4.50 -8.28
C ASP A 72 -5.84 -5.12 -9.58
N ALA A 73 -5.77 -6.46 -9.62
CA ALA A 73 -5.31 -7.23 -10.78
C ALA A 73 -6.16 -7.04 -12.04
N LYS A 74 -7.42 -6.61 -11.91
CA LYS A 74 -8.37 -6.45 -13.03
C LYS A 74 -8.56 -4.97 -13.42
N MET A 75 -7.77 -4.07 -12.83
CA MET A 75 -7.83 -2.66 -13.14
C MET A 75 -7.43 -2.40 -14.59
N THR A 76 -8.08 -1.41 -15.21
CA THR A 76 -7.71 -0.93 -16.54
C THR A 76 -7.74 0.59 -16.56
N ALA A 77 -6.98 1.21 -17.46
CA ALA A 77 -6.92 2.67 -17.59
C ALA A 77 -8.29 3.32 -17.83
N LYS A 78 -9.25 2.60 -18.44
CA LYS A 78 -10.61 3.09 -18.70
C LYS A 78 -11.51 3.11 -17.46
N LYS A 79 -11.12 2.43 -16.37
CA LYS A 79 -11.95 2.22 -15.18
C LYS A 79 -11.65 3.16 -14.02
N CYS A 80 -10.72 4.12 -14.17
CA CYS A 80 -10.29 5.01 -13.08
C CYS A 80 -11.44 5.67 -12.31
N GLU A 81 -12.38 6.31 -13.00
CA GLU A 81 -13.50 7.00 -12.37
C GLU A 81 -14.44 6.04 -11.62
N ALA A 82 -14.82 4.94 -12.28
CA ALA A 82 -15.72 3.94 -11.72
C ALA A 82 -15.10 3.26 -10.49
N GLU A 83 -13.83 2.83 -10.55
CA GLU A 83 -13.18 2.11 -9.45
C GLU A 83 -12.84 3.03 -8.28
N ILE A 84 -12.40 4.27 -8.52
CA ILE A 84 -12.19 5.25 -7.45
C ILE A 84 -13.50 5.54 -6.72
N LYS A 85 -14.61 5.65 -7.46
CA LYS A 85 -15.94 5.84 -6.89
C LYS A 85 -16.41 4.62 -6.09
N ASN A 86 -16.35 3.43 -6.69
CA ASN A 86 -16.82 2.19 -6.07
C ASN A 86 -16.02 1.84 -4.81
N LYS A 87 -14.69 2.03 -4.87
CA LYS A 87 -13.78 1.79 -3.75
C LYS A 87 -13.68 2.96 -2.79
N GLN A 88 -14.41 4.06 -3.01
CA GLN A 88 -14.45 5.22 -2.12
C GLN A 88 -13.07 5.82 -1.82
N ILE A 89 -12.28 6.07 -2.87
CA ILE A 89 -10.89 6.57 -2.77
C ILE A 89 -10.89 8.10 -2.88
N TYR A 90 -10.96 8.77 -1.73
CA TYR A 90 -10.98 10.23 -1.62
C TYR A 90 -10.07 10.69 -0.50
N ASN A 91 -9.77 11.99 -0.47
CA ASN A 91 -9.19 12.62 0.71
C ASN A 91 -10.20 12.65 1.87
N VAL A 92 -9.71 12.89 3.09
CA VAL A 92 -10.54 12.92 4.31
C VAL A 92 -11.64 13.99 4.20
N ASP A 93 -11.31 15.12 3.59
CA ASP A 93 -12.24 16.22 3.37
C ASP A 93 -13.26 15.95 2.25
N ASN A 94 -13.22 14.79 1.58
CA ASN A 94 -14.01 14.41 0.40
C ASN A 94 -13.61 15.06 -0.93
N SER A 95 -12.47 15.76 -0.99
CA SER A 95 -11.88 16.12 -2.28
C SER A 95 -11.39 14.88 -3.04
N CYS A 96 -11.35 14.98 -4.36
CA CYS A 96 -10.73 13.96 -5.20
C CYS A 96 -9.23 13.89 -4.91
N LYS A 97 -8.63 12.70 -5.01
CA LYS A 97 -7.18 12.59 -4.99
C LYS A 97 -6.61 13.06 -6.32
N ASP A 98 -5.52 13.80 -6.30
CA ASP A 98 -4.85 14.23 -7.54
C ASP A 98 -4.29 13.05 -8.34
N THR A 99 -3.82 12.02 -7.64
CA THR A 99 -3.36 10.78 -8.24
C THR A 99 -3.73 9.58 -7.38
N ASN A 100 -4.17 8.50 -8.03
CA ASN A 100 -4.22 7.18 -7.43
C ASN A 100 -3.59 6.14 -8.37
N THR A 101 -2.71 5.31 -7.83
CA THR A 101 -2.07 4.24 -8.61
C THR A 101 -2.59 2.89 -8.14
N PHE A 102 -3.03 2.06 -9.09
CA PHE A 102 -3.36 0.65 -8.87
C PHE A 102 -2.24 -0.23 -9.41
N ILE A 103 -1.72 -1.13 -8.58
CA ILE A 103 -0.79 -2.19 -8.96
C ILE A 103 -1.62 -3.35 -9.53
N LEU A 104 -1.36 -3.72 -10.78
CA LEU A 104 -2.05 -4.84 -11.45
C LEU A 104 -1.41 -6.16 -11.03
N SER A 105 -1.69 -6.58 -9.80
CA SER A 105 -1.19 -7.83 -9.24
C SER A 105 -2.17 -8.38 -8.21
N ASP A 106 -2.02 -9.67 -7.90
CA ASP A 106 -2.59 -10.24 -6.68
C ASP A 106 -1.96 -9.60 -5.43
N TYR A 107 -2.69 -9.66 -4.32
CA TYR A 107 -2.30 -9.00 -3.08
C TYR A 107 -1.15 -9.69 -2.36
N GLU A 108 -0.98 -11.01 -2.53
CA GLU A 108 0.13 -11.74 -1.89
C GLU A 108 1.48 -11.33 -2.48
N LYS A 109 1.58 -11.13 -3.81
CA LYS A 109 2.80 -10.61 -4.44
C LYS A 109 3.12 -9.19 -3.98
N VAL A 110 2.13 -8.32 -3.84
CA VAL A 110 2.36 -6.95 -3.35
C VAL A 110 2.74 -6.97 -1.87
N LYS A 111 2.11 -7.82 -1.06
CA LYS A 111 2.46 -8.03 0.36
C LYS A 111 3.89 -8.54 0.52
N ALA A 112 4.35 -9.42 -0.37
CA ALA A 112 5.70 -9.98 -0.33
C ALA A 112 6.81 -8.91 -0.39
N ILE A 113 6.53 -7.71 -0.93
CA ILE A 113 7.47 -6.57 -0.92
C ILE A 113 7.95 -6.28 0.52
N CYS A 114 7.04 -6.31 1.49
CA CYS A 114 7.37 -6.08 2.90
C CYS A 114 7.91 -7.32 3.64
N ASN A 115 7.96 -8.48 2.97
CA ASN A 115 8.35 -9.77 3.53
C ASN A 115 9.54 -10.37 2.77
N GLY A 116 10.61 -9.59 2.57
CA GLY A 116 11.88 -10.06 1.99
C GLY A 116 12.00 -9.94 0.46
N HIS A 117 10.91 -9.66 -0.25
CA HIS A 117 10.92 -9.43 -1.72
C HIS A 117 11.03 -7.95 -2.11
N GLY A 118 11.29 -7.07 -1.14
CA GLY A 118 11.69 -5.69 -1.35
C GLY A 118 13.13 -5.42 -0.93
N SER A 119 13.60 -4.22 -1.24
CA SER A 119 14.89 -3.67 -0.80
C SER A 119 14.66 -2.30 -0.15
N PRO A 120 15.49 -1.87 0.81
CA PRO A 120 15.41 -0.52 1.36
C PRO A 120 15.56 0.53 0.27
N HIS A 121 14.65 1.50 0.20
CA HIS A 121 14.74 2.61 -0.75
C HIS A 121 15.63 3.72 -0.18
N LYS A 122 16.90 3.72 -0.60
CA LYS A 122 17.91 4.69 -0.13
C LYS A 122 17.99 4.68 1.42
N ASN A 123 18.21 5.83 2.03
CA ASN A 123 18.28 6.01 3.49
C ASN A 123 16.92 6.40 4.09
N THR A 124 15.81 5.79 3.62
CA THR A 124 14.45 6.12 4.07
C THR A 124 13.74 4.91 4.69
N CYS A 125 12.60 5.12 5.34
CA CYS A 125 11.72 4.05 5.84
C CYS A 125 10.87 3.37 4.75
N LEU A 126 11.18 3.62 3.48
CA LEU A 126 10.46 3.07 2.34
C LEU A 126 11.16 1.82 1.81
N THR A 127 10.39 0.95 1.18
CA THR A 127 10.83 -0.29 0.56
C THR A 127 10.46 -0.25 -0.92
N GLU A 128 11.44 -0.47 -1.78
CA GLU A 128 11.21 -0.66 -3.22
C GLU A 128 11.04 -2.14 -3.54
N SER A 129 10.17 -2.46 -4.48
CA SER A 129 9.99 -3.84 -4.93
C SER A 129 11.22 -4.34 -5.69
N LYS A 130 11.61 -5.60 -5.50
CA LYS A 130 12.59 -6.25 -6.39
C LYS A 130 11.97 -6.64 -7.72
N ALA A 131 10.71 -7.09 -7.68
CA ALA A 131 9.94 -7.41 -8.88
C ALA A 131 9.43 -6.14 -9.57
N LYS A 132 9.30 -6.20 -10.89
CA LYS A 132 8.64 -5.17 -11.70
C LYS A 132 7.14 -5.45 -11.79
N PHE A 133 6.34 -4.39 -11.76
CA PHE A 133 4.89 -4.45 -11.85
C PHE A 133 4.38 -3.67 -13.07
N SER A 134 3.20 -4.08 -13.55
CA SER A 134 2.34 -3.18 -14.31
C SER A 134 1.46 -2.38 -13.34
N ILE A 135 1.24 -1.11 -13.64
CA ILE A 135 0.39 -0.21 -12.85
C ILE A 135 -0.61 0.54 -13.74
N VAL A 136 -1.77 0.90 -13.18
CA VAL A 136 -2.65 1.93 -13.74
C VAL A 136 -2.51 3.16 -12.88
N LYS A 137 -2.00 4.25 -13.46
CA LYS A 137 -1.96 5.56 -12.82
C LYS A 137 -3.20 6.36 -13.23
N CYS A 138 -4.04 6.72 -12.28
CA CYS A 138 -5.21 7.56 -12.47
C CYS A 138 -4.88 8.99 -12.02
N GLU A 139 -4.85 9.93 -12.97
CA GLU A 139 -4.52 11.34 -12.72
C GLU A 139 -5.79 12.18 -12.85
N LEU A 140 -6.08 13.03 -11.85
CA LEU A 140 -7.26 13.88 -11.82
C LEU A 140 -7.26 14.84 -13.02
N LYS A 141 -8.40 14.97 -13.70
CA LYS A 141 -8.56 15.85 -14.88
C LYS A 141 -9.14 17.21 -14.52
N ASN A 142 -10.03 17.25 -13.54
CA ASN A 142 -10.77 18.45 -13.16
C ASN A 142 -10.22 19.05 -11.86
N ASN A 143 -9.84 20.31 -11.90
CA ASN A 143 -9.36 21.04 -10.73
C ASN A 143 -10.47 21.16 -9.67
N GLY A 144 -10.10 21.01 -8.40
CA GLY A 144 -11.04 21.17 -7.27
C GLY A 144 -12.18 20.16 -7.23
N GLY A 145 -12.06 19.03 -7.94
CA GLY A 145 -13.07 17.98 -7.95
C GLY A 145 -13.40 17.49 -6.53
N ARG A 146 -14.68 17.20 -6.28
CA ARG A 146 -15.16 16.55 -5.05
C ARG A 146 -16.11 15.42 -5.42
N LYS A 147 -16.27 14.44 -4.53
CA LYS A 147 -17.23 13.36 -4.75
C LYS A 147 -18.64 13.94 -4.97
N PRO A 148 -19.46 13.39 -5.90
CA PRO A 148 -19.20 12.22 -6.74
C PRO A 148 -18.56 12.55 -8.12
N ASN A 149 -18.11 13.77 -8.36
CA ASN A 149 -17.78 14.31 -9.68
C ASN A 149 -16.27 14.27 -10.01
N CYS A 150 -15.55 13.26 -9.52
CA CYS A 150 -14.13 13.10 -9.82
C CYS A 150 -13.94 12.52 -11.23
N GLN A 151 -13.19 13.21 -12.09
CA GLN A 151 -12.87 12.75 -13.43
C GLN A 151 -11.38 12.43 -13.55
N TYR A 152 -11.02 11.29 -14.17
CA TYR A 152 -9.64 10.81 -14.16
C TYR A 152 -9.17 10.39 -15.55
N LYS A 153 -7.90 10.67 -15.84
CA LYS A 153 -7.16 10.11 -16.98
C LYS A 153 -6.34 8.92 -16.48
N GLY A 154 -6.68 7.73 -16.94
CA GLY A 154 -5.89 6.52 -16.66
C GLY A 154 -4.74 6.33 -17.64
N LYS A 155 -3.60 5.85 -17.15
CA LYS A 155 -2.44 5.42 -17.95
C LYS A 155 -2.00 4.04 -17.48
N LEU A 156 -1.92 3.08 -18.40
CA LEU A 156 -1.26 1.79 -18.15
C LEU A 156 0.24 1.99 -18.32
N LEU A 157 1.01 1.65 -17.29
CA LEU A 157 2.47 1.73 -17.29
C LEU A 157 3.03 0.37 -16.89
N THR A 158 3.97 -0.14 -17.66
CA THR A 158 4.61 -1.44 -17.42
C THR A 158 6.04 -1.26 -16.92
N ASN A 159 6.65 -2.35 -16.46
CA ASN A 159 8.07 -2.41 -16.04
C ASN A 159 8.44 -1.39 -14.94
N ARG A 160 7.56 -1.25 -13.95
CA ARG A 160 7.71 -0.30 -12.85
C ARG A 160 8.17 -0.97 -11.57
N ILE A 161 9.15 -0.37 -10.91
CA ILE A 161 9.43 -0.65 -9.51
C ILE A 161 8.47 0.19 -8.68
N VAL A 162 7.82 -0.41 -7.69
CA VAL A 162 6.92 0.29 -6.78
C VAL A 162 7.60 0.53 -5.45
N VAL A 163 7.41 1.72 -4.89
CA VAL A 163 7.96 2.12 -3.59
C VAL A 163 6.81 2.24 -2.60
N VAL A 164 6.91 1.52 -1.49
CA VAL A 164 5.88 1.45 -0.44
C VAL A 164 6.48 1.67 0.94
N GLN A 165 5.67 2.09 1.90
CA GLN A 165 6.02 2.01 3.32
C GLN A 165 5.53 0.69 3.90
N CYS A 166 6.39 0.05 4.70
CA CYS A 166 6.09 -1.22 5.36
C CYS A 166 5.96 -1.01 6.88
N GLY A 167 4.84 -1.48 7.46
CA GLY A 167 4.62 -1.63 8.90
C GLY A 167 4.48 -3.11 9.29
N GLY A 168 5.31 -3.98 8.71
CA GLY A 168 5.10 -5.43 8.63
C GLY A 168 4.23 -5.87 7.45
N LEU A 169 3.30 -5.01 7.02
CA LEU A 169 2.54 -5.12 5.77
C LEU A 169 2.63 -3.79 5.00
N PRO A 170 2.33 -3.74 3.69
CA PRO A 170 2.28 -2.47 2.95
C PRO A 170 1.18 -1.57 3.50
N VAL A 171 1.52 -0.33 3.89
CA VAL A 171 0.55 0.61 4.48
C VAL A 171 0.40 1.91 3.69
N HIS A 172 1.36 2.23 2.82
CA HIS A 172 1.35 3.44 2.00
C HIS A 172 2.06 3.18 0.66
N PHE A 173 1.48 3.66 -0.45
CA PHE A 173 2.12 3.70 -1.76
C PHE A 173 2.75 5.07 -1.95
N GLU A 174 4.06 5.11 -2.15
CA GLU A 174 4.77 6.37 -2.33
C GLU A 174 4.81 6.79 -3.80
N LYS A 175 5.41 5.95 -4.64
CA LYS A 175 5.66 6.25 -6.05
C LYS A 175 6.02 5.00 -6.85
N ASP A 176 6.02 5.14 -8.17
CA ASP A 176 6.68 4.20 -9.08
C ASP A 176 7.99 4.78 -9.63
N ILE A 177 8.89 3.89 -10.06
CA ILE A 177 10.17 4.22 -10.69
C ILE A 177 10.23 3.52 -12.05
N VAL A 178 10.62 4.27 -13.09
CA VAL A 178 10.89 3.73 -14.43
C VAL A 178 12.19 2.93 -14.38
N THR A 179 12.18 1.70 -14.89
CA THR A 179 13.42 0.97 -15.18
C THR A 179 13.73 1.13 -16.67
N PHE A 180 14.79 1.87 -16.99
CA PHE A 180 15.36 1.83 -18.33
C PHE A 180 16.26 0.61 -18.38
N GLU A 181 15.86 -0.42 -19.14
CA GLU A 181 16.75 -1.52 -19.46
C GLU A 181 17.80 -0.97 -20.43
N SER A 182 19.04 -0.81 -19.98
CA SER A 182 20.16 -0.52 -20.87
C SER A 182 20.41 -1.74 -21.73
N ASN A 183 19.97 -1.69 -22.99
CA ASN A 183 20.30 -2.69 -24.00
C ASN A 183 21.77 -2.54 -24.44
N ASN A 184 22.73 -2.81 -23.54
CA ASN A 184 24.16 -2.81 -23.86
C ASN A 184 24.65 -4.13 -24.50
N ALA A 185 23.77 -4.85 -25.21
CA ALA A 185 24.07 -6.18 -25.75
C ALA A 185 24.31 -6.22 -27.28
N ALA A 186 24.44 -5.08 -27.98
CA ALA A 186 24.61 -5.09 -29.45
C ALA A 186 25.63 -4.07 -30.00
N ILE A 187 26.63 -3.66 -29.21
CA ILE A 187 27.78 -2.89 -29.73
C ILE A 187 29.05 -3.53 -29.19
N GLY A 188 29.55 -4.54 -29.90
CA GLY A 188 30.75 -5.24 -29.50
C GLY A 188 31.07 -6.42 -30.39
N LYS A 189 31.54 -6.11 -31.61
CA LYS A 189 32.51 -6.84 -32.44
C LYS A 189 32.29 -6.45 -33.91
N ILE A 190 32.85 -5.31 -34.30
CA ILE A 190 33.31 -5.14 -35.69
C ILE A 190 34.64 -5.92 -35.74
N PRO A 191 34.81 -6.91 -36.62
CA PRO A 191 36.11 -7.53 -36.82
C PRO A 191 37.04 -6.46 -37.41
N MET A 192 38.14 -6.14 -36.72
CA MET A 192 39.25 -5.46 -37.40
C MET A 192 39.87 -6.48 -38.35
N ASP A 193 39.80 -6.17 -39.64
CA ASP A 193 40.46 -6.91 -40.71
C ASP A 193 41.93 -6.46 -40.78
N ASP A 194 42.83 -7.40 -40.48
CA ASP A 194 44.28 -7.26 -40.64
C ASP A 194 44.60 -7.26 -42.14
N THR A 195 44.63 -6.10 -42.79
CA THR A 195 45.45 -5.84 -44.00
C THR A 195 45.31 -4.40 -44.49
N SER A 196 46.16 -3.50 -43.98
CA SER A 196 46.68 -2.41 -44.82
C SER A 196 47.99 -1.90 -44.25
N VAL A 197 49.08 -2.40 -44.84
CA VAL A 197 50.44 -1.88 -44.68
C VAL A 197 50.48 -0.45 -45.24
N PRO A 198 50.92 0.57 -44.49
CA PRO A 198 51.21 1.87 -45.06
C PRO A 198 52.56 1.79 -45.80
N THR A 199 52.50 1.87 -47.13
CA THR A 199 53.66 2.12 -48.00
C THR A 199 54.28 3.48 -47.69
N ASN A 200 55.54 3.49 -47.25
CA ASN A 200 56.43 4.65 -47.32
C ASN A 200 56.72 5.00 -48.79
N ILE A 201 56.43 6.23 -49.25
CA ILE A 201 57.19 6.92 -50.32
C ILE A 201 57.20 8.45 -50.07
N HIS A 202 58.43 8.99 -50.08
CA HIS A 202 58.91 10.37 -50.23
C HIS A 202 58.01 11.43 -50.91
N VAL A 203 58.03 12.66 -50.37
CA VAL A 203 58.84 13.81 -50.84
C VAL A 203 59.26 14.64 -49.62
#